data_AF-A0A815JY57-F1
#
_entry.id   AF-A0A815JY57-F1
#
_cell.length_a   1.000
_cell.length_b   1.000
_cell.length_c   1.000
_cell.angle_alpha   90.00
_cell.angle_beta   90.00
_cell.angle_gamma   90.00
#
_symmetry.space_group_name_H-M   'P 1'
#
loop_
_entity.id
_entity.type
_entity.pdbx_description
1 polymer ?
#
loop_
_entity_poly.entity_id
_entity_poly.type
_entity_poly.pdbx_seq_one_letter_code
_entity_poly.pdbx_strand_id
1 'polypeptide(L)'
;MMMMHLLLLFVLIVECSSWGNINVSVDQKGGYQISIGDRVWLRSARTAIHVDNKWYSSDDDSLPLINITSGSGFDPQLGDYRDFQLNYDLARGGIHTIIVGHIRDWYSISGISFHLDTGDQILTNTVPLGMNDIRTVFPSFHIEQIDDGDQRGYFTFEGEMAGDDKKHAGRWISSSQIVESGIESGPIVIFNLTQQGEGDLLILSPFSQFMSSSFVQTNTSTLEYGVLGSILSIPSNYNHSMMVFYSPNGINLGIREWGQMMQKEYNRTQKYRSADLTINYLGYYTDNGGYYYYNTEKGVNYEETMVDIRQRLALPIHYLQLDSWWYFKGAGDGVSKWIARPDIFPDGL
;
A
#
# COMPACT_ATOMS: atom_id res chain seq x y z
N MET A 1 31.38 -52.46 17.70
CA MET A 1 30.99 -51.29 18.51
C MET A 1 30.89 -50.12 17.55
N MET A 2 29.67 -49.78 17.15
CA MET A 2 29.37 -48.89 16.02
C MET A 2 29.43 -47.44 16.52
N MET A 3 30.38 -46.64 16.02
CA MET A 3 30.48 -45.21 16.33
C MET A 3 29.45 -44.45 15.51
N MET A 4 28.45 -43.90 16.18
CA MET A 4 27.44 -43.01 15.61
C MET A 4 28.04 -41.61 15.53
N HIS A 5 28.28 -41.10 14.31
CA HIS A 5 28.68 -39.72 14.09
C HIS A 5 27.44 -38.83 14.15
N LEU A 6 27.40 -37.98 15.18
CA LEU A 6 26.43 -36.91 15.36
C LEU A 6 26.86 -35.73 14.48
N LEU A 7 26.16 -35.50 13.37
CA LEU A 7 26.37 -34.32 12.53
C LEU A 7 25.65 -33.14 13.20
N LEU A 8 26.39 -32.21 13.82
CA LEU A 8 25.86 -30.93 14.25
C LEU A 8 25.63 -30.04 13.03
N LEU A 9 24.36 -29.75 12.74
CA LEU A 9 23.96 -28.76 11.73
C LEU A 9 24.17 -27.36 12.33
N PHE A 10 25.22 -26.65 11.92
CA PHE A 10 25.41 -25.25 12.26
C PHE A 10 24.49 -24.39 11.38
N VAL A 11 23.46 -23.79 11.96
CA VAL A 11 22.72 -22.69 11.34
C VAL A 11 23.61 -21.45 11.40
N LEU A 12 24.04 -20.96 10.23
CA LEU A 12 24.78 -19.71 10.10
C LEU A 12 23.79 -18.55 10.23
N ILE A 13 23.65 -18.01 11.44
CA ILE A 13 23.00 -16.72 11.68
C ILE A 13 24.10 -15.66 11.53
N VAL A 14 24.13 -14.98 10.38
CA VAL A 14 24.98 -13.81 10.17
C VAL A 14 24.15 -12.59 10.58
N GLU A 15 24.31 -12.16 11.83
CA GLU A 15 23.76 -10.90 12.35
C GLU A 15 24.75 -9.77 12.05
N CYS A 16 24.39 -8.90 11.11
CA CYS A 16 25.04 -7.60 10.93
C CYS A 16 24.15 -6.56 11.60
N SER A 17 24.59 -6.05 12.75
CA SER A 17 23.82 -5.15 13.61
C SER A 17 23.71 -3.74 13.02
N SER A 18 22.50 -3.32 12.64
CA SER A 18 22.18 -1.93 12.31
C SER A 18 21.20 -1.35 13.34
N TRP A 19 21.38 -0.10 13.74
CA TRP A 19 20.60 0.51 14.82
C TRP A 19 19.07 0.37 14.60
N GLY A 20 18.36 -0.17 15.61
CA GLY A 20 16.90 -0.39 15.54
C GLY A 20 16.53 -1.51 14.56
N ASN A 21 16.89 -2.76 14.90
CA ASN A 21 16.90 -3.89 13.96
C ASN A 21 15.49 -4.43 13.68
N ILE A 22 14.78 -3.85 12.71
CA ILE A 22 13.83 -4.66 11.94
C ILE A 22 14.64 -5.74 11.21
N ASN A 23 14.23 -6.99 11.33
CA ASN A 23 14.90 -8.13 10.72
C ASN A 23 13.89 -9.02 10.01
N VAL A 24 14.31 -9.65 8.91
CA VAL A 24 13.58 -10.75 8.29
C VAL A 24 14.37 -12.04 8.34
N SER A 25 13.68 -13.13 8.67
CA SER A 25 14.22 -14.48 8.53
C SER A 25 13.32 -15.30 7.62
N VAL A 26 13.92 -16.07 6.71
CA VAL A 26 13.24 -16.96 5.77
C VAL A 26 13.63 -18.40 6.09
N ASP A 27 12.66 -19.28 6.23
CA ASP A 27 12.87 -20.70 6.48
C ASP A 27 13.06 -21.50 5.17
N GLN A 28 13.40 -22.78 5.30
CA GLN A 28 13.68 -23.65 4.14
C GLN A 28 12.44 -23.98 3.28
N LYS A 29 11.24 -23.70 3.79
CA LYS A 29 9.96 -23.90 3.11
C LYS A 29 9.41 -22.60 2.51
N GLY A 30 10.14 -21.50 2.61
CA GLY A 30 9.73 -20.18 2.12
C GLY A 30 8.80 -19.43 3.07
N GLY A 31 8.57 -19.94 4.28
CA GLY A 31 7.96 -19.16 5.35
C GLY A 31 8.91 -18.05 5.78
N TYR A 32 8.39 -16.88 6.13
CA TYR A 32 9.18 -15.76 6.61
C TYR A 32 8.55 -15.08 7.81
N GLN A 33 9.37 -14.43 8.63
CA GLN A 33 8.89 -13.64 9.76
C GLN A 33 9.67 -12.33 9.86
N ILE A 34 8.98 -11.28 10.28
CA ILE A 34 9.55 -9.96 10.56
C ILE A 34 9.61 -9.80 12.07
N SER A 35 10.78 -9.42 12.57
CA SER A 35 11.04 -9.22 14.00
C SER A 35 11.62 -7.83 14.26
N ILE A 36 11.34 -7.27 15.44
CA ILE A 36 11.96 -6.05 15.94
C ILE A 36 12.71 -6.42 17.21
N GLY A 37 14.04 -6.37 17.14
CA GLY A 37 14.88 -7.05 18.13
C GLY A 37 14.55 -8.55 18.18
N ASP A 38 14.33 -9.09 19.37
CA ASP A 38 14.04 -10.52 19.57
C ASP A 38 12.53 -10.86 19.48
N ARG A 39 11.68 -9.88 19.17
CA ARG A 39 10.22 -10.06 19.15
C ARG A 39 9.72 -10.20 17.73
N VAL A 40 8.98 -11.27 17.46
CA VAL A 40 8.28 -11.46 16.19
C VAL A 40 7.09 -10.50 16.15
N TRP A 41 6.94 -9.78 15.03
CA TRP A 41 5.79 -8.94 14.75
C TRP A 41 4.92 -9.55 13.65
N LEU A 42 5.49 -10.07 12.58
CA LEU A 42 4.69 -10.61 11.49
C LEU A 42 5.19 -12.01 11.12
N ARG A 43 4.28 -12.96 10.94
CA ARG A 43 4.55 -14.27 10.34
C ARG A 43 3.88 -14.33 8.98
N SER A 44 4.60 -14.84 7.99
CA SER A 44 4.09 -15.03 6.65
C SER A 44 2.89 -15.97 6.65
N ALA A 45 1.93 -15.70 5.77
CA ALA A 45 0.96 -16.69 5.35
C ALA A 45 1.34 -17.24 3.95
N ARG A 46 0.35 -17.59 3.14
CA ARG A 46 0.55 -18.21 1.82
C ARG A 46 1.10 -17.27 0.75
N THR A 47 1.71 -17.83 -0.27
CA THR A 47 1.93 -17.17 -1.57
C THR A 47 0.96 -17.76 -2.59
N ALA A 48 0.28 -16.93 -3.37
CA ALA A 48 -0.75 -17.40 -4.29
C ALA A 48 -0.91 -16.53 -5.54
N ILE A 49 -1.45 -17.13 -6.60
CA ILE A 49 -1.75 -16.47 -7.86
C ILE A 49 -3.04 -16.99 -8.48
N HIS A 50 -3.91 -16.10 -8.94
CA HIS A 50 -5.19 -16.41 -9.54
C HIS A 50 -5.14 -16.20 -11.06
N VAL A 51 -5.06 -17.30 -11.80
CA VAL A 51 -4.90 -17.34 -13.25
C VAL A 51 -5.73 -18.46 -13.85
N ASP A 52 -6.17 -18.32 -15.10
CA ASP A 52 -7.05 -19.27 -15.77
C ASP A 52 -8.33 -19.58 -14.96
N ASN A 53 -8.83 -18.57 -14.25
CA ASN A 53 -9.98 -18.61 -13.32
C ASN A 53 -9.82 -19.58 -12.15
N LYS A 54 -8.59 -19.83 -11.70
CA LYS A 54 -8.28 -20.71 -10.57
C LYS A 54 -7.13 -20.15 -9.72
N TRP A 55 -7.18 -20.41 -8.42
CA TRP A 55 -6.06 -20.20 -7.51
C TRP A 55 -4.97 -21.28 -7.63
N TYR A 56 -3.74 -20.84 -7.67
CA TYR A 56 -2.52 -21.63 -7.44
C TYR A 56 -1.87 -21.10 -6.16
N SER A 57 -1.54 -21.97 -5.21
CA SER A 57 -1.16 -21.58 -3.85
C SER A 57 -0.01 -22.44 -3.31
N SER A 58 0.80 -21.84 -2.44
CA SER A 58 1.78 -22.58 -1.65
C SER A 58 1.14 -23.48 -0.60
N ASP A 59 -0.12 -23.23 -0.20
CA ASP A 59 -0.81 -24.01 0.84
C ASP A 59 -1.26 -25.40 0.38
N ASP A 60 -1.54 -25.55 -0.91
CA ASP A 60 -2.06 -26.78 -1.51
C ASP A 60 -1.09 -27.41 -2.52
N ASP A 61 0.17 -26.96 -2.51
CA ASP A 61 1.26 -27.36 -3.41
C ASP A 61 0.96 -27.19 -4.90
N SER A 62 -0.08 -26.42 -5.27
CA SER A 62 -0.34 -26.10 -6.68
C SER A 62 0.56 -25.00 -7.23
N LEU A 63 1.21 -24.22 -6.34
CA LEU A 63 2.30 -23.29 -6.64
C LEU A 63 3.54 -23.69 -5.79
N PRO A 64 4.22 -24.80 -6.12
CA PRO A 64 5.29 -25.33 -5.29
C PRO A 64 6.53 -24.44 -5.32
N LEU A 65 7.15 -24.26 -4.14
CA LEU A 65 8.46 -23.62 -4.01
C LEU A 65 9.55 -24.58 -4.54
N ILE A 66 10.29 -24.13 -5.54
CA ILE A 66 11.38 -24.89 -6.16
C ILE A 66 12.66 -24.78 -5.31
N ASN A 67 13.06 -23.55 -5.02
CA ASN A 67 14.24 -23.26 -4.21
C ASN A 67 14.17 -21.85 -3.63
N ILE A 68 15.09 -21.58 -2.71
CA ILE A 68 15.35 -20.25 -2.17
C ILE A 68 16.80 -19.92 -2.51
N THR A 69 17.01 -18.74 -3.08
CA THR A 69 18.36 -18.21 -3.31
C THR A 69 18.54 -16.92 -2.53
N SER A 70 19.79 -16.56 -2.26
CA SER A 70 20.13 -15.30 -1.60
C SER A 70 21.12 -14.53 -2.46
N GLY A 71 20.99 -13.22 -2.44
CA GLY A 71 21.86 -12.30 -3.14
C GLY A 71 21.94 -10.97 -2.43
N SER A 72 22.49 -10.00 -3.13
CA SER A 72 22.52 -8.60 -2.72
C SER A 72 22.32 -7.72 -3.93
N GLY A 73 21.81 -6.53 -3.71
CA GLY A 73 21.69 -5.50 -4.75
C GLY A 73 21.92 -4.12 -4.20
N PHE A 74 21.84 -3.14 -5.08
CA PHE A 74 22.00 -1.73 -4.78
C PHE A 74 20.91 -0.95 -5.50
N ASP A 75 20.20 -0.13 -4.74
CA ASP A 75 19.33 0.90 -5.28
C ASP A 75 20.02 2.27 -5.17
N PRO A 76 20.04 3.10 -6.23
CA PRO A 76 20.67 4.42 -6.18
C PRO A 76 20.12 5.36 -5.11
N GLN A 77 18.85 5.21 -4.73
CA GLN A 77 18.15 6.06 -3.79
C GLN A 77 18.13 5.46 -2.39
N LEU A 78 17.94 4.14 -2.26
CA LEU A 78 17.78 3.46 -0.97
C LEU A 78 19.02 2.68 -0.51
N GLY A 79 20.04 2.56 -1.34
CA GLY A 79 21.32 1.95 -1.00
C GLY A 79 21.34 0.43 -1.16
N ASP A 80 22.31 -0.20 -0.51
CA ASP A 80 22.51 -1.64 -0.56
C ASP A 80 21.41 -2.42 0.18
N TYR A 81 21.11 -3.61 -0.31
CA TYR A 81 20.18 -4.55 0.32
C TYR A 81 20.64 -6.00 0.15
N ARG A 82 20.24 -6.87 1.08
CA ARG A 82 20.22 -8.33 0.92
C ARG A 82 18.91 -8.74 0.29
N ASP A 83 18.93 -9.72 -0.61
CA ASP A 83 17.75 -10.21 -1.31
C ASP A 83 17.57 -11.71 -1.07
N PHE A 84 16.39 -12.13 -0.64
CA PHE A 84 15.97 -13.52 -0.63
C PHE A 84 14.97 -13.75 -1.76
N GLN A 85 15.26 -14.70 -2.65
CA GLN A 85 14.40 -15.01 -3.80
C GLN A 85 13.76 -16.36 -3.58
N LEU A 86 12.43 -16.35 -3.44
CA LEU A 86 11.59 -17.53 -3.32
C LEU A 86 11.06 -17.84 -4.71
N ASN A 87 11.58 -18.90 -5.34
CA ASN A 87 11.24 -19.27 -6.72
C ASN A 87 10.13 -20.32 -6.72
N TYR A 88 8.98 -19.99 -7.27
CA TYR A 88 7.81 -20.86 -7.36
C TYR A 88 7.56 -21.32 -8.79
N ASP A 89 7.13 -22.58 -8.97
CA ASP A 89 6.75 -23.13 -10.27
C ASP A 89 5.25 -22.95 -10.52
N LEU A 90 4.88 -22.15 -11.53
CA LEU A 90 3.51 -22.06 -12.02
C LEU A 90 3.36 -22.91 -13.27
N ALA A 91 2.76 -24.11 -13.11
CA ALA A 91 2.47 -25.03 -14.20
C ALA A 91 1.04 -24.83 -14.74
N ARG A 92 0.92 -24.31 -15.97
CA ARG A 92 -0.37 -24.13 -16.67
C ARG A 92 -0.36 -24.83 -18.03
N GLY A 93 -1.26 -25.77 -18.24
CA GLY A 93 -1.39 -26.47 -19.53
C GLY A 93 -0.11 -27.17 -20.01
N GLY A 94 0.75 -27.60 -19.08
CA GLY A 94 2.07 -28.20 -19.37
C GLY A 94 3.20 -27.20 -19.61
N ILE A 95 2.93 -25.89 -19.54
CA ILE A 95 3.94 -24.84 -19.62
C ILE A 95 4.28 -24.38 -18.20
N HIS A 96 5.57 -24.32 -17.89
CA HIS A 96 6.09 -23.92 -16.59
C HIS A 96 6.59 -22.47 -16.65
N THR A 97 6.22 -21.66 -15.66
CA THR A 97 6.67 -20.28 -15.48
C THR A 97 7.22 -20.13 -14.08
N ILE A 98 8.37 -19.47 -13.95
CA ILE A 98 8.90 -19.14 -12.63
C ILE A 98 8.28 -17.83 -12.15
N ILE A 99 7.64 -17.89 -10.99
CA ILE A 99 7.17 -16.73 -10.23
C ILE A 99 8.18 -16.50 -9.11
N VAL A 100 8.66 -15.27 -8.93
CA VAL A 100 9.70 -14.97 -7.94
C VAL A 100 9.18 -13.98 -6.90
N GLY A 101 9.15 -14.43 -5.65
CA GLY A 101 8.95 -13.55 -4.49
C GLY A 101 10.31 -13.07 -3.97
N HIS A 102 10.58 -11.76 -4.05
CA HIS A 102 11.77 -11.13 -3.50
C HIS A 102 11.49 -10.53 -2.13
N ILE A 103 12.35 -10.82 -1.15
CA ILE A 103 12.36 -10.16 0.15
C ILE A 103 13.67 -9.43 0.29
N ARG A 104 13.62 -8.10 0.19
CA ARG A 104 14.80 -7.23 0.28
C ARG A 104 14.89 -6.61 1.67
N ASP A 105 16.00 -6.88 2.33
CA ASP A 105 16.37 -6.37 3.64
C ASP A 105 17.41 -5.26 3.46
N TRP A 106 17.02 -4.02 3.77
CA TRP A 106 17.76 -2.82 3.38
C TRP A 106 18.75 -2.38 4.46
N TYR A 107 19.99 -2.08 4.07
CA TYR A 107 21.03 -1.67 5.03
C TYR A 107 21.02 -0.17 5.35
N SER A 108 20.49 0.66 4.46
CA SER A 108 20.52 2.13 4.60
C SER A 108 19.18 2.75 5.00
N ILE A 109 18.12 1.94 5.11
CA ILE A 109 16.82 2.36 5.62
C ILE A 109 16.29 1.30 6.58
N SER A 110 15.49 1.70 7.56
CA SER A 110 14.81 0.78 8.48
C SER A 110 13.58 0.17 7.82
N GLY A 111 13.77 -0.73 6.87
CA GLY A 111 12.64 -1.34 6.17
C GLY A 111 12.98 -2.63 5.44
N ILE A 112 11.94 -3.40 5.13
CA ILE A 112 11.96 -4.59 4.30
C ILE A 112 10.96 -4.37 3.16
N SER A 113 11.37 -4.62 1.92
CA SER A 113 10.44 -4.57 0.79
C SER A 113 10.24 -5.95 0.18
N PHE A 114 9.00 -6.25 -0.14
CA PHE A 114 8.56 -7.48 -0.78
C PHE A 114 8.19 -7.17 -2.22
N HIS A 115 8.71 -7.94 -3.18
CA HIS A 115 8.40 -7.77 -4.61
C HIS A 115 7.92 -9.09 -5.17
N LEU A 116 6.94 -9.05 -6.08
CA LEU A 116 6.49 -10.22 -6.80
C LEU A 116 6.71 -10.02 -8.29
N ASP A 117 7.57 -10.84 -8.87
CA ASP A 117 7.76 -10.96 -10.32
C ASP A 117 6.90 -12.10 -10.85
N THR A 118 5.97 -11.77 -11.74
CA THR A 118 4.97 -12.74 -12.23
C THR A 118 5.46 -13.59 -13.41
N GLY A 119 6.76 -13.58 -13.68
CA GLY A 119 7.40 -14.35 -14.75
C GLY A 119 7.10 -13.84 -16.16
N ASP A 120 7.52 -14.60 -17.16
CA ASP A 120 7.53 -14.19 -18.57
C ASP A 120 6.20 -14.42 -19.33
N GLN A 121 5.18 -14.96 -18.65
CA GLN A 121 3.87 -15.22 -19.23
C GLN A 121 2.85 -14.13 -18.91
N ILE A 122 1.93 -13.92 -19.85
CA ILE A 122 0.71 -13.16 -19.58
C ILE A 122 -0.21 -14.04 -18.72
N LEU A 123 -0.72 -13.48 -17.63
CA LEU A 123 -1.65 -14.16 -16.73
C LEU A 123 -3.07 -13.66 -17.02
N THR A 124 -3.81 -14.42 -17.81
CA THR A 124 -5.15 -14.04 -18.26
C THR A 124 -6.25 -14.75 -17.50
N ASN A 125 -7.39 -14.09 -17.41
CA ASN A 125 -8.63 -14.67 -16.89
C ASN A 125 -9.82 -14.15 -17.68
N THR A 126 -10.90 -14.92 -17.71
CA THR A 126 -12.12 -14.54 -18.42
C THR A 126 -13.19 -13.98 -17.49
N VAL A 127 -13.06 -14.20 -16.19
CA VAL A 127 -13.96 -13.70 -15.16
C VAL A 127 -13.16 -12.84 -14.18
N PRO A 128 -13.52 -11.55 -13.98
CA PRO A 128 -12.89 -10.73 -12.96
C PRO A 128 -13.31 -11.23 -11.57
N LEU A 129 -12.44 -11.10 -10.57
CA LEU A 129 -12.86 -11.22 -9.18
C LEU A 129 -13.57 -9.92 -8.75
N GLY A 130 -14.04 -9.85 -7.51
CA GLY A 130 -14.63 -8.64 -6.97
C GLY A 130 -13.64 -7.47 -7.00
N MET A 131 -14.16 -6.24 -7.04
CA MET A 131 -13.33 -5.03 -6.99
C MET A 131 -12.54 -4.91 -5.67
N ASN A 132 -12.98 -5.64 -4.64
CA ASN A 132 -12.32 -5.70 -3.34
C ASN A 132 -11.48 -6.95 -3.09
N ASP A 133 -11.30 -7.78 -4.13
CA ASP A 133 -10.42 -8.94 -4.08
C ASP A 133 -9.04 -8.61 -4.67
N ILE A 134 -8.11 -9.54 -4.55
CA ILE A 134 -6.80 -9.53 -5.22
C ILE A 134 -6.55 -10.86 -5.94
N ARG A 135 -5.56 -10.85 -6.84
CA ARG A 135 -5.22 -11.98 -7.73
C ARG A 135 -3.80 -12.45 -7.62
N THR A 136 -2.95 -11.67 -6.99
CA THR A 136 -1.64 -12.12 -6.54
C THR A 136 -1.60 -11.98 -5.04
N VAL A 137 -0.81 -12.81 -4.39
CA VAL A 137 -0.62 -12.78 -2.94
C VAL A 137 0.87 -12.95 -2.69
N PHE A 138 1.56 -11.82 -2.52
CA PHE A 138 2.91 -11.75 -1.97
C PHE A 138 3.26 -10.27 -1.68
N PRO A 139 3.59 -9.91 -0.43
CA PRO A 139 3.60 -10.77 0.75
C PRO A 139 2.20 -11.04 1.29
N SER A 140 2.11 -11.90 2.31
CA SER A 140 0.93 -12.08 3.14
C SER A 140 1.34 -12.34 4.58
N PHE A 141 0.49 -11.97 5.53
CA PHE A 141 0.79 -12.08 6.96
C PHE A 141 -0.41 -12.58 7.75
N HIS A 142 -0.17 -13.38 8.78
CA HIS A 142 -1.19 -13.73 9.75
C HIS A 142 -1.57 -12.53 10.62
N ILE A 143 -2.89 -12.34 10.80
CA ILE A 143 -3.47 -11.44 11.78
C ILE A 143 -3.72 -12.27 13.03
N GLU A 144 -2.74 -12.29 13.93
CA GLU A 144 -2.71 -13.16 15.10
C GLU A 144 -2.07 -12.46 16.30
N GLN A 145 -2.33 -12.99 17.49
CA GLN A 145 -1.50 -12.72 18.66
C GLN A 145 -0.28 -13.63 18.62
N ILE A 146 0.91 -13.06 18.74
CA ILE A 146 2.16 -13.82 18.75
C ILE A 146 2.33 -14.58 20.08
N ASP A 147 1.91 -13.97 21.18
CA ASP A 147 1.89 -14.53 22.53
C ASP A 147 0.85 -13.82 23.42
N ASP A 148 0.66 -14.31 24.66
CA ASP A 148 -0.31 -13.76 25.63
C ASP A 148 -0.06 -12.28 25.98
N GLY A 149 1.18 -11.81 25.78
CA GLY A 149 1.61 -10.43 26.00
C GLY A 149 1.51 -9.54 24.75
N ASP A 150 1.03 -10.06 23.61
CA ASP A 150 0.91 -9.30 22.39
C ASP A 150 -0.17 -8.22 22.51
N GLN A 151 0.28 -6.98 22.59
CA GLN A 151 -0.55 -5.77 22.69
C GLN A 151 -0.41 -4.89 21.45
N ARG A 152 -0.20 -5.48 20.27
CA ARG A 152 -0.19 -4.71 19.03
C ARG A 152 -1.57 -4.19 18.69
N GLY A 153 -1.63 -2.92 18.35
CA GLY A 153 -2.77 -2.24 17.76
C GLY A 153 -2.47 -1.90 16.30
N TYR A 154 -3.51 -1.48 15.59
CA TYR A 154 -3.37 -0.94 14.26
C TYR A 154 -4.18 0.34 14.07
N PHE A 155 -3.79 1.12 13.07
CA PHE A 155 -4.56 2.22 12.51
C PHE A 155 -4.38 2.21 11.00
N THR A 156 -5.46 2.43 10.25
CA THR A 156 -5.44 2.42 8.78
C THR A 156 -6.12 3.67 8.21
N PHE A 157 -5.60 4.14 7.09
CA PHE A 157 -6.21 5.20 6.28
C PHE A 157 -6.96 4.53 5.13
N GLU A 158 -8.29 4.48 5.19
CA GLU A 158 -9.10 3.78 4.19
C GLU A 158 -10.33 4.58 3.84
N GLY A 159 -10.84 4.33 2.64
CA GLY A 159 -12.04 4.96 2.11
C GLY A 159 -11.77 6.22 1.31
N GLU A 160 -12.81 7.01 1.15
CA GLU A 160 -12.79 8.19 0.30
C GLU A 160 -12.10 9.37 1.00
N MET A 161 -11.66 10.35 0.22
CA MET A 161 -11.15 11.63 0.74
C MET A 161 -10.00 11.49 1.76
N ALA A 162 -9.05 10.58 1.49
CA ALA A 162 -7.94 10.25 2.41
C ALA A 162 -8.40 9.67 3.76
N GLY A 163 -9.49 8.91 3.71
CA GLY A 163 -10.08 8.19 4.83
C GLY A 163 -10.96 9.03 5.73
N ASP A 164 -11.75 9.90 5.13
CA ASP A 164 -12.76 10.65 5.88
C ASP A 164 -13.81 9.71 6.48
N ASP A 165 -14.24 8.71 5.71
CA ASP A 165 -15.36 7.82 6.05
C ASP A 165 -14.97 6.46 6.63
N LYS A 166 -13.78 5.91 6.32
CA LYS A 166 -13.40 4.53 6.71
C LYS A 166 -12.08 4.41 7.48
N LYS A 167 -11.48 5.52 7.93
CA LYS A 167 -10.37 5.46 8.91
C LYS A 167 -10.80 4.74 10.18
N HIS A 168 -10.02 3.77 10.63
CA HIS A 168 -10.32 3.06 11.86
C HIS A 168 -9.05 2.49 12.51
N ALA A 169 -9.19 2.10 13.77
CA ALA A 169 -8.13 1.53 14.59
C ALA A 169 -8.68 0.43 15.49
N GLY A 170 -7.81 -0.48 15.89
CA GLY A 170 -8.18 -1.59 16.75
C GLY A 170 -6.99 -2.38 17.26
N ARG A 171 -7.26 -3.61 17.72
CA ARG A 171 -6.23 -4.56 18.12
C ARG A 171 -5.81 -5.40 16.93
N TRP A 172 -4.52 -5.72 16.81
CA TRP A 172 -4.04 -6.66 15.79
C TRP A 172 -4.32 -8.09 16.26
N ILE A 173 -5.54 -8.58 16.01
CA ILE A 173 -6.01 -9.92 16.39
C ILE A 173 -6.94 -10.49 15.31
N SER A 174 -7.03 -11.83 15.22
CA SER A 174 -7.76 -12.55 14.16
C SER A 174 -9.27 -12.28 14.09
N SER A 175 -9.85 -11.68 15.11
CA SER A 175 -11.26 -11.25 15.13
C SER A 175 -11.49 -9.82 14.67
N SER A 176 -10.43 -9.05 14.40
CA SER A 176 -10.54 -7.65 13.97
C SER A 176 -10.62 -7.57 12.45
N GLN A 177 -11.48 -6.70 11.93
CA GLN A 177 -11.45 -6.27 10.54
C GLN A 177 -10.43 -5.13 10.44
N ILE A 178 -9.24 -5.43 9.90
CA ILE A 178 -8.09 -4.52 9.80
C ILE A 178 -8.21 -3.61 8.58
N VAL A 179 -8.75 -4.14 7.48
CA VAL A 179 -8.93 -3.42 6.22
C VAL A 179 -10.34 -3.64 5.66
N GLU A 180 -10.92 -2.61 5.06
CA GLU A 180 -12.12 -2.69 4.22
C GLU A 180 -11.86 -3.49 2.93
N SER A 181 -10.58 -3.69 2.61
CA SER A 181 -10.05 -4.41 1.44
C SER A 181 -10.24 -3.67 0.11
N GLY A 182 -9.38 -3.94 -0.87
CA GLY A 182 -9.64 -3.51 -2.24
C GLY A 182 -9.28 -2.07 -2.58
N ILE A 183 -10.03 -1.46 -3.50
CA ILE A 183 -9.72 -0.13 -4.06
C ILE A 183 -9.70 1.00 -3.01
N GLU A 184 -10.19 0.75 -1.80
CA GLU A 184 -10.26 1.70 -0.70
C GLU A 184 -9.19 1.47 0.38
N SER A 185 -8.38 0.40 0.25
CA SER A 185 -7.34 0.13 1.24
C SER A 185 -6.17 1.11 1.11
N GLY A 186 -5.59 1.46 2.25
CA GLY A 186 -4.40 2.30 2.31
C GLY A 186 -3.32 1.71 3.19
N PRO A 187 -2.31 2.52 3.56
CA PRO A 187 -1.25 2.09 4.46
C PRO A 187 -1.80 1.70 5.84
N ILE A 188 -1.27 0.61 6.39
CA ILE A 188 -1.61 0.09 7.71
C ILE A 188 -0.44 0.38 8.66
N VAL A 189 -0.72 1.04 9.78
CA VAL A 189 0.24 1.27 10.85
C VAL A 189 -0.01 0.25 11.95
N ILE A 190 0.99 -0.57 12.29
CA ILE A 190 0.98 -1.48 13.43
C ILE A 190 1.87 -0.90 14.51
N PHE A 191 1.41 -0.86 15.76
CA PHE A 191 2.16 -0.25 16.86
C PHE A 191 1.85 -0.95 18.19
N ASN A 192 2.67 -0.71 19.21
CA ASN A 192 2.42 -1.26 20.53
C ASN A 192 1.46 -0.37 21.35
N LEU A 193 0.30 -0.91 21.74
CA LEU A 193 -0.71 -0.19 22.53
C LEU A 193 -0.20 0.20 23.93
N THR A 194 0.68 -0.61 24.53
CA THR A 194 1.23 -0.32 25.88
C THR A 194 2.12 0.90 25.90
N GLN A 195 2.70 1.26 24.75
CA GLN A 195 3.52 2.46 24.56
C GLN A 195 2.70 3.64 24.03
N GLN A 196 1.36 3.53 23.97
CA GLN A 196 0.46 4.59 23.48
C GLN A 196 0.84 5.14 22.09
N GLY A 197 1.48 4.30 21.24
CA GLY A 197 1.94 4.72 19.92
C GLY A 197 3.20 5.60 19.93
N GLU A 198 3.94 5.69 21.03
CA GLU A 198 5.18 6.48 21.14
C GLU A 198 6.46 5.68 20.86
N GLY A 199 6.38 4.34 20.75
CA GLY A 199 7.52 3.46 20.54
C GLY A 199 7.58 2.84 19.16
N ASP A 200 7.84 1.52 19.12
CA ASP A 200 8.00 0.76 17.88
C ASP A 200 6.72 0.79 17.02
N LEU A 201 6.92 0.99 15.72
CA LEU A 201 5.86 0.92 14.72
C LEU A 201 6.33 0.23 13.44
N LEU A 202 5.41 -0.45 12.77
CA LEU A 202 5.54 -0.91 11.39
C LEU A 202 4.52 -0.18 10.52
N ILE A 203 4.92 0.22 9.33
CA ILE A 203 4.03 0.76 8.30
C ILE A 203 4.07 -0.20 7.12
N LEU A 204 2.93 -0.82 6.85
CA LEU A 204 2.69 -1.70 5.71
C LEU A 204 2.06 -0.85 4.61
N SER A 205 2.71 -0.74 3.45
CA SER A 205 2.24 0.13 2.37
C SER A 205 2.59 -0.41 0.99
N PRO A 206 1.77 -0.15 -0.05
CA PRO A 206 2.21 -0.36 -1.42
C PRO A 206 3.52 0.40 -1.66
N PHE A 207 4.48 -0.27 -2.29
CA PHE A 207 5.80 0.30 -2.58
C PHE A 207 5.98 0.59 -4.06
N SER A 208 5.22 -0.06 -4.94
CA SER A 208 5.06 0.27 -6.37
C SER A 208 3.65 -0.11 -6.84
N GLN A 209 3.28 0.28 -8.06
CA GLN A 209 1.98 -0.05 -8.67
C GLN A 209 0.76 0.40 -7.82
N PHE A 210 0.85 1.60 -7.24
CA PHE A 210 -0.13 2.15 -6.27
C PHE A 210 -1.60 2.10 -6.70
N MET A 211 -1.88 2.09 -8.00
CA MET A 211 -3.25 2.11 -8.55
C MET A 211 -3.78 0.73 -8.95
N SER A 212 -2.94 -0.30 -8.90
CA SER A 212 -3.29 -1.66 -9.34
C SER A 212 -3.00 -2.72 -8.29
N SER A 213 -2.52 -2.33 -7.10
CA SER A 213 -2.24 -3.24 -5.99
C SER A 213 -2.90 -2.75 -4.70
N SER A 214 -3.29 -3.69 -3.83
CA SER A 214 -4.07 -3.39 -2.63
C SER A 214 -3.90 -4.47 -1.55
N PHE A 215 -4.28 -4.14 -0.32
CA PHE A 215 -4.49 -5.08 0.77
C PHE A 215 -5.89 -5.68 0.74
N VAL A 216 -5.99 -6.96 1.09
CA VAL A 216 -7.25 -7.67 1.32
C VAL A 216 -7.11 -8.51 2.57
N GLN A 217 -8.17 -8.57 3.38
CA GLN A 217 -8.23 -9.48 4.51
C GLN A 217 -9.05 -10.72 4.18
N THR A 218 -8.40 -11.88 4.19
CA THR A 218 -9.05 -13.17 3.90
C THR A 218 -9.25 -13.97 5.20
N ASN A 219 -10.39 -14.67 5.29
CA ASN A 219 -10.75 -15.55 6.42
C ASN A 219 -10.58 -14.91 7.81
N THR A 220 -10.78 -13.58 7.90
CA THR A 220 -10.56 -12.70 9.06
C THR A 220 -9.15 -12.72 9.68
N SER A 221 -8.27 -13.62 9.27
CA SER A 221 -7.03 -13.95 9.99
C SER A 221 -5.78 -13.82 9.13
N THR A 222 -5.92 -13.41 7.87
CA THR A 222 -4.79 -13.21 6.95
C THR A 222 -4.92 -11.87 6.25
N LEU A 223 -3.85 -11.08 6.29
CA LEU A 223 -3.67 -9.89 5.49
C LEU A 223 -2.87 -10.26 4.25
N GLU A 224 -3.44 -10.08 3.07
CA GLU A 224 -2.81 -10.39 1.80
C GLU A 224 -2.59 -9.10 1.00
N TYR A 225 -1.48 -9.03 0.25
CA TYR A 225 -1.19 -7.93 -0.66
C TYR A 225 -1.01 -8.44 -2.09
N GLY A 226 -1.62 -7.74 -3.04
CA GLY A 226 -1.33 -7.98 -4.46
C GLY A 226 -2.22 -7.24 -5.43
N VAL A 227 -2.24 -7.70 -6.68
CA VAL A 227 -2.90 -7.03 -7.81
C VAL A 227 -4.42 -7.11 -7.68
N LEU A 228 -5.12 -6.01 -7.95
CA LEU A 228 -6.58 -5.90 -7.84
C LEU A 228 -7.35 -6.99 -8.61
N GLY A 229 -8.41 -7.48 -7.98
CA GLY A 229 -9.26 -8.59 -8.42
C GLY A 229 -9.99 -8.36 -9.74
N SER A 230 -10.32 -7.11 -10.02
CA SER A 230 -11.04 -6.68 -11.22
C SER A 230 -10.20 -6.71 -12.51
N ILE A 231 -8.87 -6.89 -12.40
CA ILE A 231 -7.96 -6.91 -13.55
C ILE A 231 -8.00 -8.28 -14.23
N LEU A 232 -8.33 -8.30 -15.52
CA LEU A 232 -8.45 -9.54 -16.32
C LEU A 232 -7.11 -10.10 -16.81
N SER A 233 -6.08 -9.26 -16.93
CA SER A 233 -4.79 -9.65 -17.49
C SER A 233 -3.64 -8.96 -16.77
N ILE A 234 -2.68 -9.74 -16.29
CA ILE A 234 -1.39 -9.25 -15.80
C ILE A 234 -0.37 -9.49 -16.92
N PRO A 235 0.35 -8.44 -17.39
CA PRO A 235 1.30 -8.59 -18.48
C PRO A 235 2.50 -9.46 -18.08
N SER A 236 3.20 -10.00 -19.08
CA SER A 236 4.49 -10.66 -18.85
C SER A 236 5.50 -9.71 -18.21
N ASN A 237 6.34 -10.25 -17.33
CA ASN A 237 7.39 -9.54 -16.58
C ASN A 237 6.82 -8.39 -15.73
N TYR A 238 5.60 -8.55 -15.21
CA TYR A 238 5.02 -7.60 -14.29
C TYR A 238 5.65 -7.73 -12.91
N ASN A 239 5.96 -6.59 -12.30
CA ASN A 239 6.46 -6.48 -10.94
C ASN A 239 5.58 -5.51 -10.15
N HIS A 240 5.22 -5.90 -8.93
CA HIS A 240 4.66 -5.01 -7.92
C HIS A 240 5.35 -5.26 -6.58
N SER A 241 5.32 -4.27 -5.70
CA SER A 241 6.04 -4.35 -4.42
C SER A 241 5.29 -3.69 -3.27
N MET A 242 5.62 -4.12 -2.06
CA MET A 242 5.09 -3.67 -0.78
C MET A 242 6.24 -3.41 0.18
N MET A 243 6.12 -2.39 1.02
CA MET A 243 7.11 -2.00 2.01
C MET A 243 6.57 -2.24 3.41
N VAL A 244 7.40 -2.85 4.26
CA VAL A 244 7.30 -2.83 5.72
C VAL A 244 8.37 -1.89 6.25
N PHE A 245 7.98 -0.67 6.60
CA PHE A 245 8.88 0.33 7.18
C PHE A 245 8.81 0.31 8.70
N TYR A 246 9.95 0.42 9.36
CA TYR A 246 10.08 0.45 10.81
C TYR A 246 10.52 1.82 11.32
N SER A 247 9.95 2.25 12.44
CA SER A 247 10.47 3.35 13.22
C SER A 247 10.31 3.09 14.73
N PRO A 248 11.33 3.40 15.55
CA PRO A 248 11.22 3.34 17.02
C PRO A 248 10.59 4.60 17.63
N ASN A 249 10.23 5.59 16.80
CA ASN A 249 9.99 6.97 17.25
C ASN A 249 8.51 7.34 17.37
N GLY A 250 7.62 6.35 17.42
CA GLY A 250 6.18 6.55 17.55
C GLY A 250 5.49 7.05 16.27
N ILE A 251 4.16 6.92 16.24
CA ILE A 251 3.32 7.03 15.03
C ILE A 251 3.59 8.32 14.26
N ASN A 252 3.62 9.46 14.95
CA ASN A 252 3.76 10.76 14.31
C ASN A 252 5.09 10.93 13.58
N LEU A 253 6.20 10.52 14.20
CA LEU A 253 7.51 10.64 13.57
C LEU A 253 7.74 9.53 12.57
N GLY A 254 7.31 8.30 12.86
CA GLY A 254 7.39 7.17 11.94
C GLY A 254 6.66 7.39 10.62
N ILE A 255 5.44 7.95 10.64
CA ILE A 255 4.72 8.31 9.40
C ILE A 255 5.49 9.37 8.60
N ARG A 256 6.13 10.35 9.25
CA ARG A 256 6.95 11.36 8.57
C ARG A 256 8.20 10.75 7.95
N GLU A 257 8.90 9.87 8.68
CA GLU A 257 10.10 9.18 8.22
C GLU A 257 9.78 8.26 7.03
N TRP A 258 8.70 7.48 7.11
CA TRP A 258 8.18 6.69 5.98
C TRP A 258 7.86 7.57 4.78
N GLY A 259 7.13 8.66 4.97
CA GLY A 259 6.81 9.59 3.90
C GLY A 259 8.04 10.25 3.25
N GLN A 260 9.10 10.50 4.03
CA GLN A 260 10.38 10.98 3.52
C GLN A 260 11.13 9.91 2.74
N MET A 261 11.13 8.66 3.21
CA MET A 261 11.70 7.52 2.50
C MET A 261 11.01 7.30 1.15
N MET A 262 9.67 7.29 1.12
CA MET A 262 8.91 7.17 -0.12
C MET A 262 9.22 8.33 -1.09
N GLN A 263 9.38 9.55 -0.60
CA GLN A 263 9.79 10.67 -1.45
C GLN A 263 11.20 10.48 -2.01
N LYS A 264 12.14 10.00 -1.18
CA LYS A 264 13.53 9.74 -1.60
C LYS A 264 13.58 8.70 -2.73
N GLU A 265 12.90 7.56 -2.54
CA GLU A 265 12.78 6.50 -3.54
C GLU A 265 12.31 7.05 -4.90
N TYR A 266 11.22 7.81 -4.88
CA TYR A 266 10.61 8.33 -6.10
C TYR A 266 11.21 9.65 -6.60
N ASN A 267 12.38 10.04 -6.08
CA ASN A 267 13.08 11.29 -6.39
C ASN A 267 12.15 12.53 -6.32
N ARG A 268 11.24 12.52 -5.34
CA ARG A 268 10.29 13.61 -5.10
C ARG A 268 10.96 14.67 -4.26
N THR A 269 10.86 15.90 -4.72
CA THR A 269 11.39 17.08 -4.02
C THR A 269 10.23 17.91 -3.48
N GLN A 270 10.53 18.75 -2.50
CA GLN A 270 9.55 19.71 -1.97
C GLN A 270 9.26 20.88 -2.94
N LYS A 271 9.91 20.94 -4.11
CA LYS A 271 9.78 22.04 -5.07
C LYS A 271 8.33 22.37 -5.40
N TYR A 272 7.52 21.35 -5.71
CA TYR A 272 6.11 21.57 -6.05
C TYR A 272 5.30 22.00 -4.85
N ARG A 273 5.47 21.36 -3.69
CA ARG A 273 4.78 21.75 -2.44
C ARG A 273 5.10 23.19 -2.05
N SER A 274 6.38 23.58 -2.09
CA SER A 274 6.83 24.93 -1.75
C SER A 274 6.38 25.98 -2.76
N ALA A 275 6.12 25.58 -4.01
CA ALA A 275 5.58 26.47 -5.04
C ALA A 275 4.05 26.36 -5.19
N ASP A 276 3.40 25.51 -4.39
CA ASP A 276 1.99 25.19 -4.57
C ASP A 276 1.12 26.40 -4.19
N LEU A 277 0.34 26.87 -5.15
CA LEU A 277 -0.54 28.02 -5.00
C LEU A 277 -1.54 27.80 -3.85
N THR A 278 -2.01 26.56 -3.68
CA THR A 278 -3.03 26.17 -2.70
C THR A 278 -2.52 26.07 -1.28
N ILE A 279 -1.20 25.95 -1.10
CA ILE A 279 -0.56 25.88 0.21
C ILE A 279 -0.06 27.26 0.66
N ASN A 280 0.42 28.08 -0.28
CA ASN A 280 1.10 29.33 0.05
C ASN A 280 0.19 30.56 0.05
N TYR A 281 -0.99 30.48 -0.55
CA TYR A 281 -1.87 31.62 -0.72
C TYR A 281 -3.28 31.31 -0.26
N LEU A 282 -4.01 32.36 0.11
CA LEU A 282 -5.44 32.26 0.36
C LEU A 282 -6.17 32.03 -0.96
N GLY A 283 -6.91 30.94 -1.05
CA GLY A 283 -7.87 30.69 -2.12
C GLY A 283 -9.30 30.63 -1.61
N TYR A 284 -10.24 30.55 -2.56
CA TYR A 284 -11.64 30.32 -2.26
C TYR A 284 -12.11 29.03 -2.93
N TYR A 285 -12.71 28.12 -2.17
CA TYR A 285 -13.30 26.89 -2.68
C TYR A 285 -14.82 27.06 -2.69
N THR A 286 -15.46 26.71 -3.81
CA THR A 286 -16.92 26.72 -3.91
C THR A 286 -17.51 25.35 -3.60
N ASP A 287 -16.77 24.46 -2.94
CA ASP A 287 -17.12 23.07 -2.65
C ASP A 287 -18.10 22.92 -1.47
N ASN A 288 -18.46 21.67 -1.15
CA ASN A 288 -19.44 21.37 -0.12
C ASN A 288 -19.03 21.95 1.25
N GLY A 289 -19.82 22.92 1.74
CA GLY A 289 -19.53 23.68 2.95
C GLY A 289 -19.20 25.16 2.71
N GLY A 290 -18.87 25.54 1.46
CA GLY A 290 -18.65 26.93 1.05
C GLY A 290 -19.95 27.73 0.88
N TYR A 291 -19.92 29.04 1.11
CA TYR A 291 -21.12 29.90 0.99
C TYR A 291 -21.67 29.96 -0.44
N TYR A 292 -20.80 29.89 -1.44
CA TYR A 292 -21.18 29.89 -2.86
C TYR A 292 -21.25 28.47 -3.45
N TYR A 293 -21.43 27.45 -2.60
CA TYR A 293 -21.76 26.11 -3.06
C TYR A 293 -23.24 26.03 -3.43
N TYR A 294 -23.54 25.81 -4.71
CA TYR A 294 -24.93 25.83 -5.22
C TYR A 294 -25.70 27.11 -4.89
N ASN A 295 -24.99 28.22 -4.72
CA ASN A 295 -25.55 29.51 -4.32
C ASN A 295 -24.87 30.64 -5.10
N THR A 296 -25.68 31.52 -5.71
CA THR A 296 -25.22 32.74 -6.39
C THR A 296 -25.79 33.96 -5.69
N GLU A 297 -25.20 35.13 -5.98
CA GLU A 297 -25.85 36.38 -5.59
C GLU A 297 -27.22 36.54 -6.28
N LYS A 298 -28.12 37.28 -5.64
CA LYS A 298 -29.52 37.34 -6.10
C LYS A 298 -29.61 37.97 -7.49
N GLY A 299 -30.14 37.20 -8.44
CA GLY A 299 -30.45 37.67 -9.79
C GLY A 299 -29.28 37.68 -10.76
N VAL A 300 -28.16 37.05 -10.40
CA VAL A 300 -26.97 36.91 -11.24
C VAL A 300 -26.54 35.45 -11.35
N ASN A 301 -25.78 35.13 -12.40
CA ASN A 301 -25.17 33.81 -12.59
C ASN A 301 -23.87 33.68 -11.77
N TYR A 302 -23.19 32.53 -11.90
CA TYR A 302 -21.94 32.30 -11.18
C TYR A 302 -20.76 33.10 -11.70
N GLU A 303 -20.64 33.27 -13.02
CA GLU A 303 -19.62 34.10 -13.64
C GLU A 303 -19.66 35.52 -13.06
N GLU A 304 -20.83 36.14 -13.09
CA GLU A 304 -21.10 37.46 -12.51
C GLU A 304 -20.83 37.48 -11.01
N THR A 305 -21.30 36.48 -10.27
CA THR A 305 -21.08 36.35 -8.82
C THR A 305 -19.58 36.32 -8.48
N MET A 306 -18.80 35.47 -9.16
CA MET A 306 -17.38 35.30 -8.88
C MET A 306 -16.56 36.54 -9.25
N VAL A 307 -16.89 37.20 -10.36
CA VAL A 307 -16.29 38.48 -10.74
C VAL A 307 -16.60 39.57 -9.71
N ASP A 308 -17.85 39.68 -9.26
CA ASP A 308 -18.28 40.66 -8.26
C ASP A 308 -17.54 40.47 -6.93
N ILE A 309 -17.41 39.22 -6.45
CA ILE A 309 -16.64 38.90 -5.25
C ILE A 309 -15.20 39.35 -5.41
N ARG A 310 -14.54 39.02 -6.53
CA ARG A 310 -13.14 39.37 -6.75
C ARG A 310 -12.91 40.88 -6.78
N GLN A 311 -13.87 41.65 -7.29
CA GLN A 311 -13.79 43.11 -7.39
C GLN A 311 -14.10 43.82 -6.06
N ARG A 312 -15.03 43.29 -5.26
CA ARG A 312 -15.52 43.94 -4.03
C ARG A 312 -14.82 43.48 -2.77
N LEU A 313 -14.25 42.27 -2.77
CA LEU A 313 -13.59 41.72 -1.61
C LEU A 313 -12.14 42.18 -1.54
N ALA A 314 -11.79 42.86 -0.45
CA ALA A 314 -10.42 43.34 -0.20
C ALA A 314 -9.45 42.24 0.29
N LEU A 315 -9.88 40.97 0.30
CA LEU A 315 -9.02 39.85 0.71
C LEU A 315 -8.06 39.47 -0.43
N PRO A 316 -6.82 39.06 -0.10
CA PRO A 316 -5.82 38.68 -1.09
C PRO A 316 -6.09 37.25 -1.58
N ILE A 317 -7.23 37.02 -2.23
CA ILE A 317 -7.55 35.73 -2.88
C ILE A 317 -6.70 35.60 -4.14
N HIS A 318 -5.90 34.54 -4.19
CA HIS A 318 -4.98 34.27 -5.32
C HIS A 318 -5.50 33.20 -6.28
N TYR A 319 -6.45 32.39 -5.84
CA TYR A 319 -7.07 31.37 -6.69
C TYR A 319 -8.50 31.05 -6.25
N LEU A 320 -9.26 30.50 -7.20
CA LEU A 320 -10.63 30.04 -7.05
C LEU A 320 -10.67 28.57 -7.47
N GLN A 321 -11.23 27.72 -6.63
CA GLN A 321 -11.55 26.33 -6.95
C GLN A 321 -13.06 26.24 -7.17
N LEU A 322 -13.45 25.63 -8.29
CA LEU A 322 -14.85 25.49 -8.72
C LEU A 322 -15.31 24.03 -8.56
N ASP A 323 -16.29 23.81 -7.69
CA ASP A 323 -16.94 22.50 -7.46
C ASP A 323 -18.42 22.68 -7.07
N SER A 324 -19.35 21.79 -7.39
CA SER A 324 -19.39 20.79 -8.46
C SER A 324 -20.45 21.18 -9.51
N TRP A 325 -20.65 22.49 -9.77
CA TRP A 325 -21.80 23.01 -10.52
C TRP A 325 -21.52 23.43 -11.97
N TRP A 326 -20.26 23.65 -12.33
CA TRP A 326 -19.87 24.28 -13.60
C TRP A 326 -19.92 23.35 -14.83
N TYR A 327 -20.04 22.04 -14.63
CA TYR A 327 -20.11 21.01 -15.67
C TYR A 327 -21.46 20.28 -15.69
N PHE A 328 -21.69 19.49 -16.74
CA PHE A 328 -22.88 18.63 -16.83
C PHE A 328 -22.71 17.39 -15.95
N LYS A 329 -23.74 17.08 -15.16
CA LYS A 329 -23.82 15.87 -14.35
C LYS A 329 -24.54 14.74 -15.07
N GLY A 330 -24.25 13.50 -14.70
CA GLY A 330 -24.81 12.28 -15.26
C GLY A 330 -25.27 11.32 -14.16
N ALA A 331 -25.10 10.02 -14.40
CA ALA A 331 -25.44 9.00 -13.42
C ALA A 331 -24.64 9.22 -12.11
N GLY A 332 -25.34 9.13 -10.97
CA GLY A 332 -24.74 9.31 -9.65
C GLY A 332 -24.14 10.69 -9.40
N ASP A 333 -24.66 11.74 -10.06
CA ASP A 333 -24.15 13.12 -10.00
C ASP A 333 -22.69 13.31 -10.46
N GLY A 334 -22.09 12.27 -11.07
CA GLY A 334 -20.76 12.32 -11.66
C GLY A 334 -20.72 13.18 -12.92
N VAL A 335 -19.52 13.63 -13.30
CA VAL A 335 -19.31 14.42 -14.53
C VAL A 335 -19.73 13.61 -15.76
N SER A 336 -20.65 14.15 -16.56
CA SER A 336 -21.05 13.55 -17.85
C SER A 336 -20.39 14.23 -19.04
N LYS A 337 -20.09 15.53 -18.93
CA LYS A 337 -19.35 16.29 -19.96
C LYS A 337 -18.42 17.32 -19.30
N TRP A 338 -17.14 17.26 -19.68
CA TRP A 338 -16.11 18.23 -19.28
C TRP A 338 -16.17 19.51 -20.13
N ILE A 339 -17.33 20.16 -20.14
CA ILE A 339 -17.53 21.47 -20.78
C ILE A 339 -18.24 22.40 -19.79
N ALA A 340 -17.86 23.68 -19.82
CA ALA A 340 -18.54 24.70 -19.04
C ALA A 340 -20.02 24.75 -19.45
N ARG A 341 -20.90 24.85 -18.47
CA ARG A 341 -22.33 25.04 -18.66
C ARG A 341 -22.61 26.48 -19.13
N PRO A 342 -23.16 26.71 -20.33
CA PRO A 342 -23.42 28.06 -20.84
C PRO A 342 -24.45 28.85 -20.02
N ASP A 343 -25.30 28.16 -19.25
CA ASP A 343 -26.26 28.79 -18.34
C ASP A 343 -25.63 29.28 -17.03
N ILE A 344 -24.37 28.92 -16.78
CA ILE A 344 -23.60 29.25 -15.58
C ILE A 344 -22.43 30.17 -15.91
N PHE A 345 -21.71 29.84 -16.97
CA PHE A 345 -20.59 30.56 -17.56
C PHE A 345 -20.92 30.84 -19.04
N PRO A 346 -21.73 31.86 -19.34
CA PRO A 346 -22.14 32.17 -20.71
C PRO A 346 -20.96 32.52 -21.62
N ASP A 347 -19.89 33.08 -21.07
CA ASP A 347 -18.67 33.44 -21.81
C ASP A 347 -17.59 32.35 -21.77
N GLY A 348 -17.89 31.21 -21.13
CA GLY A 348 -16.96 30.10 -20.91
C GLY A 348 -16.15 30.24 -19.61
N LEU A 349 -15.32 29.23 -19.33
CA LEU A 349 -14.43 29.18 -18.17
C LEU A 349 -13.07 29.82 -18.42
#